data_AF-A0A4Y8LSH0-F1
#
_entry.id   AF-A0A4Y8LSH0-F1
#
_cell.length_a   1.000
_cell.length_b   1.000
_cell.length_c   1.000
_cell.angle_alpha   90.00
_cell.angle_beta   90.00
_cell.angle_gamma   90.00
#
_symmetry.space_group_name_H-M   'P 1'
#
loop_
_entity.id
_entity.type
_entity.pdbx_description
1 polymer ?
#
loop_
_entity_poly.entity_id
_entity_poly.type
_entity_poly.pdbx_seq_one_letter_code
_entity_poly.pdbx_strand_id
1 'polypeptide(L)'
;MKKWFNASMAFVVLMLVITACAGNSNDNEAQPSPSGSEASETAAESSANAEETVTLKYVLPGTEPKEWQAVNEEVNKKLLADGVNVQIEKEYIDWGAWEQKLNLKLSTGEDFDMFHVMNDWISLANYIGRGAVKDVGAEIEEFGPNLKTVIPESVWSGVIKDGKTYAIPAYWYEPAVDGSFTANRIILNKAGVTEVPKTQEEMLAAMEKVMASEAGATKPYLPIRGGLRDASDVLHRAYDSYPFAVKDKIAFIGQDGKVKNWVESDEFKNDANFFRQAYAKKLTSPDILVIKQEQITKQIDSANWAFMFGTPDKREEMQKTFPEMKDEDFTLSRLNPEKPHYRMMNAKNVNAVAANSKHPEAAVKFLNWLYASQENFDLFVYGIEGKTYNKVGDRGVESIKGADGVNLYLQDEWMIGNLNFIRYNPNLLSAKKALFQADPEAQTFYAADFFFDPSEVKAEMANVQSVLTSDVMPIYDGVVEYDKGIKGALDKLKAAGVDKVIAEYQKQLDAYKASQK
;
A
#
# COMPACT_ATOMS: atom_id res chain seq x y z
N MET A 1 5.78 62.35 9.97
CA MET A 1 6.91 62.01 10.87
C MET A 1 7.70 60.88 10.23
N LYS A 2 8.98 61.10 9.97
CA LYS A 2 9.98 60.11 9.49
C LYS A 2 10.12 59.00 10.56
N LYS A 3 10.40 57.73 10.25
CA LYS A 3 11.66 57.23 9.67
C LYS A 3 11.52 55.82 9.08
N TRP A 4 12.25 55.62 7.97
CA TRP A 4 12.82 54.38 7.44
C TRP A 4 13.62 53.56 8.48
N PHE A 5 13.74 52.24 8.25
CA PHE A 5 15.05 51.59 8.06
C PHE A 5 14.92 50.25 7.31
N ASN A 6 15.78 50.08 6.30
CA ASN A 6 15.99 48.89 5.45
C ASN A 6 17.21 48.08 5.95
N ALA A 7 17.42 46.92 5.29
CA ALA A 7 18.65 46.11 5.15
C ALA A 7 18.74 44.91 6.14
N SER A 8 18.80 43.64 5.74
CA SER A 8 19.52 42.86 4.70
C SER A 8 20.69 42.04 5.30
N MET A 9 20.65 40.74 4.98
CA MET A 9 21.80 39.89 4.58
C MET A 9 22.74 39.34 5.66
N ALA A 10 22.84 38.00 5.78
CA ALA A 10 23.95 37.21 5.23
C ALA A 10 24.08 35.82 5.91
N PHE A 11 24.11 34.79 5.06
CA PHE A 11 24.51 33.41 5.31
C PHE A 11 26.03 33.35 5.56
N VAL A 12 26.51 32.57 6.54
CA VAL A 12 27.93 32.20 6.66
C VAL A 12 28.04 30.69 6.86
N VAL A 13 28.68 30.07 5.87
CA VAL A 13 29.19 28.69 5.82
C VAL A 13 30.50 28.63 6.59
N LEU A 14 30.74 27.56 7.36
CA LEU A 14 32.05 27.27 7.95
C LEU A 14 32.47 25.83 7.60
N MET A 15 33.32 25.70 6.58
CA MET A 15 34.23 24.56 6.39
C MET A 15 35.62 25.00 6.84
N LEU A 16 36.33 24.17 7.59
CA LEU A 16 37.78 24.24 7.71
C LEU A 16 38.35 22.81 7.69
N VAL A 17 39.04 22.51 6.58
CA VAL A 17 40.03 21.44 6.44
C VAL A 17 41.40 22.06 6.72
N ILE A 18 42.21 21.43 7.58
CA ILE A 18 43.67 21.59 7.55
C ILE A 18 44.31 20.21 7.74
N THR A 19 45.17 19.88 6.78
CA THR A 19 46.00 18.68 6.63
C THR A 19 47.39 18.88 7.25
N ALA A 20 48.13 17.76 7.41
CA ALA A 20 49.59 17.61 7.60
C ALA A 20 50.05 17.37 9.07
N CYS A 21 50.97 16.46 9.41
CA CYS A 21 52.07 15.81 8.68
C CYS A 21 52.29 14.34 9.11
N ALA A 22 52.99 13.60 8.25
CA ALA A 22 53.49 12.24 8.43
C ALA A 22 54.84 12.16 9.17
N GLY A 23 55.06 11.01 9.84
CA GLY A 23 56.31 10.21 9.88
C GLY A 23 57.52 10.69 10.70
N ASN A 24 57.95 9.91 11.69
CA ASN A 24 59.26 9.23 11.68
C ASN A 24 59.42 8.20 12.83
N SER A 25 60.16 7.14 12.52
CA SER A 25 60.51 5.94 13.28
C SER A 25 61.47 6.19 14.46
N ASN A 26 61.43 5.36 15.50
CA ASN A 26 62.63 4.78 16.13
C ASN A 26 62.31 3.67 17.14
N ASP A 27 63.00 2.55 16.97
CA ASP A 27 63.11 1.38 17.84
C ASP A 27 63.73 1.71 19.21
N ASN A 28 63.35 0.93 20.23
CA ASN A 28 64.32 0.40 21.19
C ASN A 28 63.77 -0.82 21.97
N GLU A 29 64.50 -1.92 21.83
CA GLU A 29 64.34 -3.21 22.50
C GLU A 29 64.89 -3.25 23.94
N ALA A 30 64.44 -4.30 24.66
CA ALA A 30 65.14 -5.14 25.66
C ALA A 30 64.81 -5.03 27.17
N GLN A 31 63.86 -5.89 27.61
CA GLN A 31 63.96 -7.04 28.57
C GLN A 31 64.51 -6.87 30.04
N PRO A 32 64.31 -7.85 30.98
CA PRO A 32 63.19 -8.80 31.22
C PRO A 32 62.86 -9.20 32.71
N SER A 33 61.77 -10.00 32.86
CA SER A 33 61.55 -11.17 33.76
C SER A 33 61.13 -11.01 35.25
N PRO A 34 60.53 -12.03 35.93
CA PRO A 34 60.08 -13.36 35.44
C PRO A 34 58.70 -13.91 35.94
N SER A 35 58.17 -14.84 35.13
CA SER A 35 57.63 -16.19 35.44
C SER A 35 56.54 -16.46 36.50
N GLY A 36 55.47 -17.14 36.05
CA GLY A 36 54.63 -18.07 36.81
C GLY A 36 53.87 -19.04 35.89
N SER A 37 54.32 -20.31 35.84
CA SER A 37 53.62 -21.52 35.32
C SER A 37 52.29 -21.73 36.09
N GLU A 38 51.19 -22.32 35.63
CA GLU A 38 50.85 -23.62 35.00
C GLU A 38 49.29 -23.53 34.86
N ALA A 39 48.52 -24.13 33.94
CA ALA A 39 48.39 -25.52 33.56
C ALA A 39 47.43 -25.63 32.36
N SER A 40 47.60 -26.70 31.58
CA SER A 40 46.82 -27.05 30.40
C SER A 40 45.58 -27.87 30.78
N GLU A 41 44.38 -27.41 30.41
CA GLU A 41 43.19 -28.27 30.33
C GLU A 41 42.67 -28.25 28.89
N THR A 42 42.73 -29.43 28.26
CA THR A 42 42.23 -29.68 26.92
C THR A 42 40.76 -30.07 27.07
N ALA A 43 39.85 -29.11 26.96
CA ALA A 43 38.43 -29.38 26.73
C ALA A 43 38.20 -29.41 25.22
N ALA A 44 37.88 -30.59 24.69
CA ALA A 44 37.39 -30.72 23.33
C ALA A 44 36.00 -30.09 23.24
N GLU A 45 35.94 -28.83 22.80
CA GLU A 45 34.70 -28.23 22.33
C GLU A 45 34.35 -28.85 20.97
N SER A 46 33.32 -29.69 21.00
CA SER A 46 32.45 -29.90 19.86
C SER A 46 31.77 -28.57 19.52
N SER A 47 32.42 -27.74 18.72
CA SER A 47 31.80 -26.61 18.05
C SER A 47 30.85 -27.14 16.98
N ALA A 48 29.62 -27.45 17.40
CA ALA A 48 28.50 -27.28 16.49
C ALA A 48 28.48 -25.79 16.13
N ASN A 49 28.67 -25.46 14.85
CA ASN A 49 28.48 -24.10 14.34
C ASN A 49 27.07 -23.63 14.73
N ALA A 50 26.96 -22.88 15.83
CA ALA A 50 25.77 -22.09 16.08
C ALA A 50 25.80 -20.98 15.02
N GLU A 51 24.89 -21.05 14.05
CA GLU A 51 24.65 -19.93 13.12
C GLU A 51 24.44 -18.66 13.94
N GLU A 52 25.15 -17.59 13.58
CA GLU A 52 25.02 -16.30 14.23
C GLU A 52 23.58 -15.78 14.07
N THR A 53 22.98 -15.31 15.16
CA THR A 53 21.63 -14.74 15.12
C THR A 53 21.67 -13.36 14.48
N VAL A 54 20.85 -13.15 13.46
CA VAL A 54 20.77 -11.88 12.71
C VAL A 54 19.51 -11.10 13.09
N THR A 55 19.63 -9.79 13.28
CA THR A 55 18.47 -8.91 13.49
C THR A 55 17.99 -8.31 12.16
N LEU A 56 16.79 -8.70 11.73
CA LEU A 56 16.07 -8.13 10.60
C LEU A 56 15.37 -6.82 11.01
N LYS A 57 15.77 -5.70 10.42
CA LYS A 57 15.12 -4.40 10.61
C LYS A 57 14.06 -4.16 9.55
N TYR A 58 12.80 -4.13 9.96
CA TYR A 58 11.63 -3.98 9.09
C TYR A 58 10.97 -2.61 9.26
N VAL A 59 10.93 -1.81 8.19
CA VAL A 59 10.32 -0.47 8.15
C VAL A 59 8.92 -0.51 7.54
N LEU A 60 7.91 -0.02 8.26
CA LEU A 60 6.50 -0.07 7.82
C LEU A 60 5.74 1.23 8.15
N PRO A 61 4.68 1.57 7.41
CA PRO A 61 3.84 2.70 7.75
C PRO A 61 2.93 2.38 8.95
N GLY A 62 2.49 3.41 9.67
CA GLY A 62 1.50 3.31 10.72
C GLY A 62 2.00 3.74 12.10
N THR A 63 1.32 3.24 13.12
CA THR A 63 1.60 3.52 14.53
C THR A 63 1.92 2.21 15.24
N GLU A 64 2.95 2.21 16.07
CA GLU A 64 3.33 1.03 16.85
C GLU A 64 2.15 0.57 17.75
N PRO A 65 1.72 -0.69 17.67
CA PRO A 65 0.69 -1.23 18.55
C PRO A 65 1.17 -1.30 20.01
N LYS A 66 0.25 -1.11 20.96
CA LYS A 66 0.57 -1.04 22.40
C LYS A 66 1.29 -2.28 22.92
N GLU A 67 0.87 -3.46 22.49
CA GLU A 67 1.45 -4.73 22.93
C GLU A 67 2.53 -5.26 21.98
N TRP A 68 3.02 -4.45 21.02
CA TRP A 68 4.05 -4.90 20.07
C TRP A 68 5.29 -5.42 20.77
N GLN A 69 5.80 -4.76 21.82
CA GLN A 69 7.01 -5.20 22.53
C GLN A 69 6.87 -6.64 23.07
N ALA A 70 5.77 -6.93 23.76
CA ALA A 70 5.52 -8.27 24.30
C ALA A 70 5.29 -9.32 23.20
N VAL A 71 4.62 -8.94 22.10
CA VAL A 71 4.46 -9.83 20.94
C VAL A 71 5.80 -10.08 20.26
N ASN A 72 6.64 -9.06 20.10
CA ASN A 72 7.97 -9.15 19.48
C ASN A 72 8.89 -10.09 20.26
N GLU A 73 8.85 -10.04 21.59
CA GLU A 73 9.59 -10.96 22.45
C GLU A 73 9.20 -12.42 22.18
N GLU A 74 7.90 -12.74 22.13
CA GLU A 74 7.43 -14.10 21.85
C GLU A 74 7.69 -14.52 20.39
N VAL A 75 7.57 -13.61 19.42
CA VAL A 75 7.94 -13.87 18.02
C VAL A 75 9.42 -14.22 17.92
N ASN A 76 10.30 -13.40 18.49
CA ASN A 76 11.76 -13.60 18.45
C ASN A 76 12.16 -14.89 19.17
N LYS A 77 11.56 -15.18 20.31
CA LYS A 77 11.74 -16.45 21.03
C LYS A 77 11.32 -17.64 20.18
N LYS A 78 10.20 -17.55 19.45
CA LYS A 78 9.73 -18.63 18.58
C LYS A 78 10.61 -18.81 17.34
N LEU A 79 11.07 -17.72 16.72
CA LEU A 79 12.03 -17.76 15.60
C LEU A 79 13.33 -18.48 15.99
N LEU A 80 13.87 -18.18 17.17
CA LEU A 80 15.07 -18.86 17.68
C LEU A 80 14.80 -20.33 18.02
N ALA A 81 13.68 -20.63 18.67
CA ALA A 81 13.30 -22.00 19.02
C ALA A 81 13.07 -22.88 17.77
N ASP A 82 12.54 -22.30 16.70
CA ASP A 82 12.32 -22.98 15.42
C ASP A 82 13.60 -23.04 14.56
N GLY A 83 14.73 -22.54 15.06
CA GLY A 83 16.04 -22.64 14.40
C GLY A 83 16.23 -21.70 13.21
N VAL A 84 15.45 -20.61 13.13
CA VAL A 84 15.53 -19.64 12.02
C VAL A 84 16.79 -18.75 12.13
N ASN A 85 17.32 -18.60 13.35
CA ASN A 85 18.47 -17.74 13.68
C ASN A 85 18.28 -16.29 13.22
N VAL A 86 17.04 -15.80 13.26
CA VAL A 86 16.64 -14.42 12.96
C VAL A 86 15.86 -13.85 14.13
N GLN A 87 16.12 -12.59 14.46
CA GLN A 87 15.26 -11.75 15.28
C GLN A 87 14.70 -10.63 14.42
N ILE A 88 13.53 -10.10 14.77
CA ILE A 88 12.92 -8.98 14.07
C ILE A 88 12.83 -7.75 14.97
N GLU A 89 13.04 -6.60 14.35
CA GLU A 89 12.77 -5.28 14.90
C GLU A 89 11.94 -4.49 13.89
N LYS A 90 10.87 -3.86 14.36
CA LYS A 90 10.00 -3.04 13.52
C LYS A 90 10.25 -1.56 13.78
N GLU A 91 10.32 -0.78 12.72
CA GLU A 91 10.25 0.67 12.76
C GLU A 91 8.95 1.15 12.10
N TYR A 92 8.08 1.78 12.88
CA TYR A 92 6.85 2.37 12.38
C TYR A 92 7.06 3.83 11.99
N ILE A 93 6.65 4.17 10.77
CA ILE A 93 6.64 5.55 10.27
C ILE A 93 5.19 6.00 10.08
N ASP A 94 4.82 7.12 10.71
CA ASP A 94 3.48 7.71 10.56
C ASP A 94 3.05 7.86 9.09
N TRP A 95 1.78 7.58 8.80
CA TRP A 95 1.21 7.60 7.46
C TRP A 95 1.40 8.94 6.72
N GLY A 96 1.30 10.07 7.42
CA GLY A 96 1.49 11.39 6.84
C GLY A 96 2.95 11.69 6.49
N ALA A 97 3.89 10.94 7.07
CA ALA A 97 5.33 11.09 6.87
C ALA A 97 5.97 9.93 6.09
N TRP A 98 5.20 8.87 5.77
CA TRP A 98 5.68 7.63 5.15
C TRP A 98 6.58 7.86 3.96
N GLU A 99 6.04 8.54 2.93
CA GLU A 99 6.74 8.76 1.67
C GLU A 99 8.04 9.54 1.87
N GLN A 100 7.99 10.64 2.62
CA GLN A 100 9.16 11.50 2.82
C GLN A 100 10.26 10.79 3.61
N LYS A 101 9.89 10.11 4.71
CA LYS A 101 10.86 9.45 5.59
C LYS A 101 11.46 8.23 4.93
N LEU A 102 10.66 7.33 4.34
CA LEU A 102 11.20 6.16 3.64
C LEU A 102 12.15 6.58 2.50
N ASN A 103 11.77 7.59 1.71
CA ASN A 103 12.65 8.12 0.66
C ASN A 103 13.96 8.64 1.21
N LEU A 104 13.93 9.34 2.36
CA LEU A 104 15.15 9.80 3.04
C LEU A 104 16.02 8.61 3.41
N LYS A 105 15.47 7.61 4.13
CA LYS A 105 16.21 6.40 4.57
C LYS A 105 16.91 5.69 3.41
N LEU A 106 16.17 5.46 2.32
CA LEU A 106 16.69 4.82 1.11
C LEU A 106 17.78 5.66 0.45
N SER A 107 17.62 6.98 0.40
CA SER A 107 18.60 7.88 -0.24
C SER A 107 19.86 8.10 0.58
N THR A 108 19.78 8.02 1.92
CA THR A 108 20.92 8.17 2.83
C THR A 108 21.63 6.85 3.11
N GLY A 109 21.06 5.72 2.65
CA GLY A 109 21.60 4.39 2.93
C GLY A 109 21.56 4.03 4.41
N GLU A 110 20.51 4.47 5.13
CA GLU A 110 20.31 4.13 6.54
C GLU A 110 20.20 2.61 6.71
N ASP A 111 20.68 2.09 7.83
CA ASP A 111 20.79 0.65 8.07
C ASP A 111 19.42 0.02 8.42
N PHE A 112 18.75 -0.55 7.42
CA PHE A 112 17.57 -1.40 7.55
C PHE A 112 17.52 -2.42 6.41
N ASP A 113 16.70 -3.45 6.57
CA ASP A 113 16.71 -4.61 5.67
C ASP A 113 15.48 -4.70 4.78
N MET A 114 14.29 -4.61 5.38
CA MET A 114 13.02 -4.85 4.71
C MET A 114 12.12 -3.63 4.85
N PHE A 115 11.30 -3.35 3.83
CA PHE A 115 10.29 -2.31 3.91
C PHE A 115 9.04 -2.65 3.10
N HIS A 116 7.91 -2.10 3.54
CA HIS A 116 6.63 -2.31 2.87
C HIS A 116 6.50 -1.47 1.58
N VAL A 117 5.92 -2.05 0.52
CA VAL A 117 5.63 -1.35 -0.74
C VAL A 117 4.15 -1.55 -1.09
N MET A 118 3.48 -0.42 -1.35
CA MET A 118 2.09 -0.35 -1.84
C MET A 118 2.13 0.02 -3.32
N ASN A 119 1.88 -0.96 -4.19
CA ASN A 119 2.01 -0.77 -5.65
C ASN A 119 0.99 0.22 -6.24
N ASP A 120 -0.14 0.41 -5.55
CA ASP A 120 -1.14 1.45 -5.84
C ASP A 120 -0.74 2.84 -5.28
N TRP A 121 0.28 2.90 -4.41
CA TRP A 121 0.86 4.15 -3.93
C TRP A 121 2.10 4.58 -4.73
N ILE A 122 3.23 3.91 -4.49
CA ILE A 122 4.48 4.07 -5.22
C ILE A 122 4.86 2.67 -5.67
N SER A 123 4.88 2.45 -6.97
CA SER A 123 5.12 1.11 -7.52
C SER A 123 6.50 0.58 -7.16
N LEU A 124 6.61 -0.73 -6.99
CA LEU A 124 7.87 -1.46 -6.85
C LEU A 124 8.83 -1.12 -7.98
N ALA A 125 8.32 -0.92 -9.20
CA ALA A 125 9.08 -0.49 -10.37
C ALA A 125 9.83 0.83 -10.14
N ASN A 126 9.22 1.79 -9.44
CA ASN A 126 9.87 3.06 -9.09
C ASN A 126 11.08 2.84 -8.19
N TYR A 127 10.93 1.97 -7.18
CA TYR A 127 12.02 1.61 -6.28
C TYR A 127 13.13 0.83 -7.01
N ILE A 128 12.77 -0.08 -7.93
CA ILE A 128 13.74 -0.79 -8.79
C ILE A 128 14.54 0.19 -9.66
N GLY A 129 13.86 1.08 -10.40
CA GLY A 129 14.52 2.02 -11.32
C GLY A 129 15.46 3.01 -10.61
N ARG A 130 15.21 3.30 -9.33
CA ARG A 130 16.10 4.12 -8.50
C ARG A 130 17.23 3.33 -7.80
N GLY A 131 17.30 2.01 -8.00
CA GLY A 131 18.27 1.14 -7.35
C GLY A 131 18.06 0.99 -5.85
N ALA A 132 16.83 1.17 -5.36
CA ALA A 132 16.50 1.18 -3.94
C ALA A 132 16.21 -0.23 -3.37
N VAL A 133 16.01 -1.21 -4.24
CA VAL A 133 15.71 -2.61 -3.88
C VAL A 133 16.71 -3.56 -4.51
N LYS A 134 16.98 -4.68 -3.84
CA LYS A 134 17.83 -5.75 -4.39
C LYS A 134 17.01 -6.94 -4.89
N ASP A 135 17.60 -7.67 -5.82
CA ASP A 135 17.12 -9.00 -6.22
C ASP A 135 17.32 -9.98 -5.05
N VAL A 136 16.28 -10.73 -4.73
CA VAL A 136 16.22 -11.73 -3.65
C VAL A 136 15.87 -13.12 -4.17
N GLY A 137 15.95 -13.34 -5.48
CA GLY A 137 15.61 -14.62 -6.10
C GLY A 137 16.42 -15.79 -5.54
N ALA A 138 17.73 -15.62 -5.37
CA ALA A 138 18.61 -16.68 -4.84
C ALA A 138 18.25 -17.05 -3.39
N GLU A 139 18.02 -16.05 -2.54
CA GLU A 139 17.61 -16.25 -1.16
C GLU A 139 16.24 -16.94 -1.08
N ILE A 140 15.28 -16.60 -1.97
CA ILE A 140 13.98 -17.28 -2.07
C ILE A 140 14.14 -18.74 -2.53
N GLU A 141 15.04 -19.01 -3.47
CA GLU A 141 15.33 -20.37 -3.91
C GLU A 141 15.86 -21.24 -2.77
N GLU A 142 16.76 -20.69 -1.95
CA GLU A 142 17.42 -21.40 -0.85
C GLU A 142 16.55 -21.52 0.41
N PHE A 143 15.87 -20.43 0.81
CA PHE A 143 15.20 -20.32 2.12
C PHE A 143 13.69 -20.19 2.04
N GLY A 144 13.08 -20.16 0.85
CA GLY A 144 11.66 -19.82 0.64
C GLY A 144 10.68 -20.94 0.26
N PRO A 145 10.83 -22.23 0.64
CA PRO A 145 9.94 -23.30 0.16
C PRO A 145 8.46 -23.10 0.55
N ASN A 146 8.18 -22.55 1.74
CA ASN A 146 6.79 -22.28 2.15
C ASN A 146 6.21 -21.11 1.35
N LEU A 147 7.02 -20.06 1.10
CA LEU A 147 6.61 -18.91 0.29
C LEU A 147 6.11 -19.36 -1.08
N LYS A 148 6.87 -20.24 -1.76
CA LYS A 148 6.51 -20.81 -3.07
C LYS A 148 5.27 -21.68 -3.03
N THR A 149 4.98 -22.30 -1.88
CA THR A 149 3.83 -23.18 -1.71
C THR A 149 2.54 -22.38 -1.50
N VAL A 150 2.60 -21.31 -0.71
CA VAL A 150 1.40 -20.60 -0.22
C VAL A 150 1.07 -19.32 -0.98
N ILE A 151 1.96 -18.86 -1.86
CA ILE A 151 1.74 -17.70 -2.73
C ILE A 151 1.55 -18.21 -4.16
N PRO A 152 0.39 -17.97 -4.79
CA PRO A 152 0.14 -18.39 -6.17
C PRO A 152 1.12 -17.75 -7.17
N GLU A 153 1.42 -18.46 -8.25
CA GLU A 153 2.29 -17.98 -9.35
C GLU A 153 1.80 -16.64 -9.94
N SER A 154 0.48 -16.47 -10.07
CA SER A 154 -0.12 -15.22 -10.53
C SER A 154 0.28 -14.04 -9.65
N VAL A 155 0.43 -14.22 -8.34
CA VAL A 155 0.84 -13.16 -7.41
C VAL A 155 2.35 -12.92 -7.48
N TRP A 156 3.16 -13.98 -7.64
CA TRP A 156 4.61 -13.86 -7.86
C TRP A 156 4.97 -13.06 -9.11
N SER A 157 4.18 -13.20 -10.18
CA SER A 157 4.41 -12.42 -11.40
C SER A 157 4.40 -10.90 -11.15
N GLY A 158 3.66 -10.45 -10.13
CA GLY A 158 3.60 -9.05 -9.68
C GLY A 158 4.83 -8.54 -8.91
N VAL A 159 5.90 -9.31 -8.80
CA VAL A 159 7.18 -8.89 -8.19
C VAL A 159 8.41 -9.26 -9.02
N ILE A 160 8.21 -9.90 -10.17
CA ILE A 160 9.28 -10.36 -11.06
C ILE A 160 9.46 -9.35 -12.20
N LYS A 161 10.70 -8.91 -12.41
CA LYS A 161 11.07 -8.07 -13.55
C LYS A 161 12.41 -8.55 -14.11
N ASP A 162 12.48 -8.76 -15.42
CA ASP A 162 13.68 -9.21 -16.13
C ASP A 162 14.30 -10.50 -15.52
N GLY A 163 13.45 -11.43 -15.07
CA GLY A 163 13.86 -12.70 -14.45
C GLY A 163 14.37 -12.60 -13.01
N LYS A 164 14.29 -11.42 -12.39
CA LYS A 164 14.70 -11.15 -11.01
C LYS A 164 13.50 -10.91 -10.12
N THR A 165 13.61 -11.28 -8.85
CA THR A 165 12.52 -11.14 -7.87
C THR A 165 12.88 -10.06 -6.86
N TYR A 166 12.11 -8.97 -6.82
CA TYR A 166 12.48 -7.75 -6.07
C TYR A 166 11.73 -7.57 -4.74
N ALA A 167 10.74 -8.42 -4.47
CA ALA A 167 9.96 -8.38 -3.25
C ALA A 167 9.27 -9.73 -3.00
N ILE A 168 8.79 -9.94 -1.77
CA ILE A 168 7.91 -11.05 -1.42
C ILE A 168 6.48 -10.48 -1.33
N PRO A 169 5.53 -10.92 -2.17
CA PRO A 169 4.20 -10.35 -2.18
C PRO A 169 3.33 -10.86 -1.02
N ALA A 170 2.44 -10.00 -0.53
CA ALA A 170 1.37 -10.40 0.37
C ALA A 170 0.17 -10.90 -0.45
N TYR A 171 -0.26 -12.14 -0.21
CA TYR A 171 -1.43 -12.73 -0.84
C TYR A 171 -2.67 -12.55 0.05
N TRP A 172 -3.02 -11.31 0.35
CA TRP A 172 -3.96 -10.99 1.44
C TRP A 172 -5.42 -10.82 1.00
N TYR A 173 -5.70 -10.70 -0.31
CA TYR A 173 -7.06 -10.49 -0.82
C TYR A 173 -7.24 -10.90 -2.28
N GLU A 174 -8.51 -10.93 -2.73
CA GLU A 174 -8.95 -11.05 -4.12
C GLU A 174 -9.02 -9.68 -4.82
N PRO A 175 -8.09 -9.35 -5.75
CA PRO A 175 -8.04 -8.05 -6.42
C PRO A 175 -9.26 -7.73 -7.29
N ALA A 176 -10.02 -8.72 -7.75
CA ALA A 176 -11.24 -8.50 -8.52
C ALA A 176 -12.35 -7.73 -7.76
N VAL A 177 -12.19 -7.56 -6.44
CA VAL A 177 -13.07 -6.75 -5.59
C VAL A 177 -12.84 -5.24 -5.76
N ASP A 178 -11.67 -4.77 -6.22
CA ASP A 178 -11.34 -3.33 -6.26
C ASP A 178 -12.30 -2.51 -7.14
N GLY A 179 -12.96 -3.12 -8.14
CA GLY A 179 -13.98 -2.49 -9.00
C GLY A 179 -15.42 -2.51 -8.44
N SER A 180 -15.60 -2.67 -7.13
CA SER A 180 -16.91 -2.78 -6.47
C SER A 180 -17.21 -1.62 -5.52
N PHE A 181 -18.48 -1.48 -5.15
CA PHE A 181 -18.92 -0.57 -4.11
C PHE A 181 -19.90 -1.27 -3.16
N THR A 182 -19.92 -0.86 -1.90
CA THR A 182 -20.92 -1.30 -0.93
C THR A 182 -22.05 -0.27 -0.84
N ALA A 183 -23.29 -0.73 -0.96
CA ALA A 183 -24.50 0.06 -0.79
C ALA A 183 -25.04 -0.09 0.65
N ASN A 184 -25.26 1.03 1.34
CA ASN A 184 -25.94 1.07 2.62
C ASN A 184 -27.46 1.19 2.41
N ARG A 185 -28.14 0.04 2.45
CA ARG A 185 -29.59 -0.05 2.20
C ARG A 185 -30.41 0.62 3.30
N ILE A 186 -29.89 0.76 4.52
CA ILE A 186 -30.59 1.48 5.58
C ILE A 186 -30.79 2.94 5.17
N ILE A 187 -29.73 3.60 4.70
CA ILE A 187 -29.79 5.01 4.25
C ILE A 187 -30.59 5.13 2.95
N LEU A 188 -30.38 4.22 1.99
CA LEU A 188 -31.10 4.24 0.72
C LEU A 188 -32.62 4.05 0.91
N ASN A 189 -33.05 3.06 1.71
CA ASN A 189 -34.45 2.78 1.96
C ASN A 189 -35.16 3.96 2.66
N LYS A 190 -34.48 4.63 3.62
CA LYS A 190 -35.00 5.85 4.27
C LYS A 190 -35.23 6.99 3.28
N ALA A 191 -34.43 7.06 2.22
CA ALA A 191 -34.57 8.03 1.13
C ALA A 191 -35.53 7.57 0.01
N GLY A 192 -36.22 6.43 0.19
CA GLY A 192 -37.13 5.87 -0.81
C GLY A 192 -36.43 5.24 -2.02
N VAL A 193 -35.16 4.84 -1.88
CA VAL A 193 -34.39 4.12 -2.90
C VAL A 193 -34.31 2.65 -2.47
N THR A 194 -35.08 1.78 -3.13
CA THR A 194 -35.19 0.36 -2.75
C THR A 194 -34.24 -0.56 -3.51
N GLU A 195 -33.82 -0.13 -4.71
CA GLU A 195 -32.91 -0.87 -5.59
C GLU A 195 -31.50 -0.29 -5.52
N VAL A 196 -30.49 -1.17 -5.53
CA VAL A 196 -29.09 -0.75 -5.63
C VAL A 196 -28.82 -0.29 -7.07
N PRO A 197 -28.27 0.91 -7.28
CA PRO A 197 -27.92 1.42 -8.61
C PRO A 197 -26.98 0.51 -9.39
N LYS A 198 -27.20 0.43 -10.70
CA LYS A 198 -26.36 -0.32 -11.64
C LYS A 198 -25.61 0.59 -12.61
N THR A 199 -25.99 1.86 -12.71
CA THR A 199 -25.32 2.86 -13.54
C THR A 199 -24.84 4.07 -12.73
N GLN A 200 -23.94 4.85 -13.32
CA GLN A 200 -23.44 6.08 -12.71
C GLN A 200 -24.57 7.11 -12.50
N GLU A 201 -25.51 7.21 -13.46
CA GLU A 201 -26.67 8.11 -13.39
C GLU A 201 -27.63 7.71 -12.26
N GLU A 202 -27.91 6.41 -12.13
CA GLU A 202 -28.74 5.89 -11.03
C GLU A 202 -28.07 6.14 -9.68
N MET A 203 -26.75 6.01 -9.58
CA MET A 203 -25.99 6.28 -8.36
C MET A 203 -26.08 7.75 -7.96
N LEU A 204 -25.88 8.68 -8.91
CA LEU A 204 -26.02 10.12 -8.67
C LEU A 204 -27.47 10.48 -8.25
N ALA A 205 -28.47 9.93 -8.94
CA ALA A 205 -29.87 10.17 -8.62
C ALA A 205 -30.25 9.62 -7.23
N ALA A 206 -29.73 8.45 -6.85
CA ALA A 206 -29.91 7.89 -5.51
C ALA A 206 -29.24 8.77 -4.44
N MET A 207 -28.01 9.25 -4.69
CA MET A 207 -27.31 10.18 -3.81
C MET A 207 -28.08 11.50 -3.64
N GLU A 208 -28.68 12.05 -4.70
CA GLU A 208 -29.53 13.25 -4.60
C GLU A 208 -30.73 13.04 -3.69
N LYS A 209 -31.44 11.91 -3.82
CA LYS A 209 -32.56 11.56 -2.93
C LYS A 209 -32.09 11.42 -1.48
N VAL A 210 -30.96 10.77 -1.27
CA VAL A 210 -30.36 10.63 0.06
C VAL A 210 -30.02 12.00 0.65
N MET A 211 -29.37 12.88 -0.11
CA MET A 211 -28.97 14.22 0.35
C MET A 211 -30.16 15.16 0.58
N ALA A 212 -31.28 14.95 -0.12
CA ALA A 212 -32.54 15.65 0.11
C ALA A 212 -33.32 15.11 1.32
N SER A 213 -32.97 13.91 1.79
CA SER A 213 -33.55 13.29 2.97
C SER A 213 -32.71 13.54 4.23
N GLU A 214 -33.30 13.37 5.41
CA GLU A 214 -32.56 13.32 6.68
C GLU A 214 -32.12 11.87 7.02
N ALA A 215 -31.80 11.05 6.01
CA ALA A 215 -31.53 9.63 6.20
C ALA A 215 -30.20 9.31 6.92
N GLY A 216 -29.22 10.23 6.86
CA GLY A 216 -27.92 10.11 7.51
C GLY A 216 -27.84 10.85 8.85
N ALA A 217 -26.87 10.48 9.70
CA ALA A 217 -26.62 11.18 10.98
C ALA A 217 -26.09 12.60 10.75
N THR A 218 -25.32 12.78 9.69
CA THR A 218 -25.00 14.08 9.08
C THR A 218 -25.19 13.95 7.56
N LYS A 219 -24.73 14.93 6.76
CA LYS A 219 -24.74 14.80 5.31
C LYS A 219 -23.93 13.56 4.88
N PRO A 220 -24.57 12.53 4.30
CA PRO A 220 -23.88 11.29 3.95
C PRO A 220 -23.23 11.41 2.57
N TYR A 221 -22.19 12.25 2.49
CA TYR A 221 -21.44 12.46 1.25
C TYR A 221 -20.87 11.14 0.69
N LEU A 222 -20.54 11.08 -0.59
CA LEU A 222 -19.65 10.04 -1.09
C LEU A 222 -18.32 10.13 -0.33
N PRO A 223 -17.86 9.05 0.34
CA PRO A 223 -16.68 9.07 1.19
C PRO A 223 -15.41 8.96 0.34
N ILE A 224 -15.17 9.99 -0.47
CA ILE A 224 -14.01 10.11 -1.35
C ILE A 224 -13.12 11.25 -0.87
N ARG A 225 -11.80 11.02 -0.90
CA ARG A 225 -10.80 12.08 -0.75
C ARG A 225 -10.45 12.60 -2.13
N GLY A 226 -10.23 13.90 -2.25
CA GLY A 226 -9.71 14.49 -3.49
C GLY A 226 -8.38 13.85 -3.88
N GLY A 227 -8.18 13.75 -5.19
CA GLY A 227 -7.04 13.08 -5.77
C GLY A 227 -7.42 12.25 -6.98
N LEU A 228 -6.41 11.87 -7.75
CA LEU A 228 -6.56 10.93 -8.86
C LEU A 228 -6.58 9.46 -8.35
N ARG A 229 -7.12 9.22 -7.15
CA ARG A 229 -7.19 7.89 -6.51
C ARG A 229 -8.62 7.56 -6.09
N ASP A 230 -8.84 6.27 -5.85
CA ASP A 230 -9.92 5.70 -5.03
C ASP A 230 -11.31 5.54 -5.68
N ALA A 231 -11.57 6.16 -6.83
CA ALA A 231 -12.90 6.07 -7.46
C ALA A 231 -12.92 5.57 -8.91
N SER A 232 -11.76 5.52 -9.56
CA SER A 232 -11.62 5.22 -10.98
C SER A 232 -12.18 3.83 -11.33
N ASP A 233 -11.80 2.81 -10.58
CA ASP A 233 -12.05 1.42 -11.00
C ASP A 233 -13.53 1.04 -10.93
N VAL A 234 -14.29 1.67 -10.01
CA VAL A 234 -15.75 1.51 -9.93
C VAL A 234 -16.43 2.15 -11.14
N LEU A 235 -16.01 3.36 -11.53
CA LEU A 235 -16.58 4.10 -12.65
C LEU A 235 -16.19 3.49 -14.00
N HIS A 236 -14.97 2.99 -14.14
CA HIS A 236 -14.40 2.52 -15.41
C HIS A 236 -15.18 1.35 -16.00
N ARG A 237 -15.82 0.53 -15.16
CA ARG A 237 -16.73 -0.54 -15.60
C ARG A 237 -17.87 -0.01 -16.46
N ALA A 238 -18.29 1.24 -16.31
CA ALA A 238 -19.35 1.82 -17.14
C ALA A 238 -18.92 2.08 -18.59
N TYR A 239 -17.62 2.10 -18.89
CA TYR A 239 -17.12 2.53 -20.20
C TYR A 239 -16.98 1.37 -21.19
N ASP A 240 -17.20 1.65 -22.48
CA ASP A 240 -17.07 0.66 -23.55
C ASP A 240 -15.63 0.18 -23.74
N SER A 241 -14.64 0.98 -23.32
CA SER A 241 -13.22 0.63 -23.34
C SER A 241 -12.80 -0.34 -22.24
N TYR A 242 -13.67 -0.62 -21.26
CA TYR A 242 -13.39 -1.56 -20.18
C TYR A 242 -13.16 -3.00 -20.68
N PRO A 243 -12.18 -3.73 -20.14
CA PRO A 243 -11.17 -3.30 -19.15
C PRO A 243 -10.07 -2.41 -19.74
N PHE A 244 -9.52 -1.53 -18.92
CA PHE A 244 -8.26 -0.83 -19.17
C PHE A 244 -7.57 -0.55 -17.84
N ALA A 245 -6.29 -0.21 -17.88
CA ALA A 245 -5.54 0.20 -16.69
C ALA A 245 -5.11 1.67 -16.80
N VAL A 246 -5.11 2.37 -15.66
CA VAL A 246 -4.48 3.69 -15.53
C VAL A 246 -3.28 3.55 -14.60
N LYS A 247 -2.06 3.62 -15.14
CA LYS A 247 -0.82 3.51 -14.37
C LYS A 247 -0.26 4.90 -14.05
N ASP A 248 0.16 5.07 -12.80
CA ASP A 248 0.74 6.31 -12.24
C ASP A 248 -0.11 7.57 -12.45
N LYS A 249 -1.41 7.40 -12.72
CA LYS A 249 -2.37 8.47 -13.07
C LYS A 249 -2.04 9.21 -14.37
N ILE A 250 -1.16 8.62 -15.20
CA ILE A 250 -0.64 9.23 -16.44
C ILE A 250 -1.00 8.39 -17.65
N ALA A 251 -0.76 7.07 -17.59
CA ALA A 251 -0.83 6.20 -18.75
C ALA A 251 -2.13 5.40 -18.75
N PHE A 252 -3.00 5.67 -19.72
CA PHE A 252 -4.10 4.79 -20.09
C PHE A 252 -3.55 3.63 -20.93
N ILE A 253 -3.77 2.40 -20.50
CA ILE A 253 -3.35 1.18 -21.20
C ILE A 253 -4.61 0.45 -21.67
N GLY A 254 -4.87 0.48 -22.98
CA GLY A 254 -6.00 -0.19 -23.61
C GLY A 254 -5.77 -1.67 -23.88
N GLN A 255 -6.85 -2.41 -24.12
CA GLN A 255 -6.81 -3.82 -24.55
C GLN A 255 -6.10 -4.01 -25.90
N ASP A 256 -6.07 -2.97 -26.73
CA ASP A 256 -5.37 -2.96 -28.02
C ASP A 256 -3.84 -2.90 -27.87
N GLY A 257 -3.31 -2.79 -26.65
CA GLY A 257 -1.88 -2.65 -26.42
C GLY A 257 -1.36 -1.23 -26.59
N LYS A 258 -2.25 -0.23 -26.71
CA LYS A 258 -1.84 1.16 -26.87
C LYS A 258 -1.85 1.90 -25.55
N VAL A 259 -0.81 2.72 -25.39
CA VAL A 259 -0.70 3.69 -24.31
C VAL A 259 -1.12 5.06 -24.81
N LYS A 260 -1.97 5.73 -24.05
CA LYS A 260 -2.38 7.11 -24.27
C LYS A 260 -2.21 7.92 -23.00
N ASN A 261 -2.12 9.25 -23.14
CA ASN A 261 -2.24 10.14 -22.00
C ASN A 261 -3.65 10.01 -21.40
N TRP A 262 -3.73 9.56 -20.16
CA TRP A 262 -4.97 9.40 -19.41
C TRP A 262 -5.78 10.70 -19.37
N VAL A 263 -5.13 11.84 -19.15
CA VAL A 263 -5.80 13.14 -18.99
C VAL A 263 -6.42 13.64 -20.30
N GLU A 264 -5.93 13.17 -21.45
CA GLU A 264 -6.48 13.48 -22.78
C GLU A 264 -7.60 12.51 -23.21
N SER A 265 -7.89 11.48 -22.42
CA SER A 265 -8.87 10.44 -22.78
C SER A 265 -10.32 10.88 -22.55
N ASP A 266 -11.24 10.27 -23.30
CA ASP A 266 -12.69 10.46 -23.08
C ASP A 266 -13.12 9.85 -21.74
N GLU A 267 -12.46 8.80 -21.30
CA GLU A 267 -12.67 8.15 -20.01
C GLU A 267 -12.35 9.09 -18.83
N PHE A 268 -11.24 9.82 -18.89
CA PHE A 268 -10.93 10.85 -17.89
C PHE A 268 -11.97 11.97 -17.89
N LYS A 269 -12.45 12.38 -19.07
CA LYS A 269 -13.53 13.36 -19.17
C LYS A 269 -14.82 12.85 -18.53
N ASN A 270 -15.15 11.57 -18.71
CA ASN A 270 -16.33 10.95 -18.11
C ASN A 270 -16.21 10.89 -16.58
N ASP A 271 -15.06 10.48 -16.04
CA ASP A 271 -14.77 10.52 -14.61
C ASP A 271 -14.92 11.95 -14.04
N ALA A 272 -14.25 12.93 -14.67
CA ALA A 272 -14.31 14.33 -14.25
C ALA A 272 -15.74 14.90 -14.31
N ASN A 273 -16.55 14.48 -15.29
CA ASN A 273 -17.96 14.87 -15.39
C ASN A 273 -18.83 14.25 -14.30
N PHE A 274 -18.58 12.99 -13.92
CA PHE A 274 -19.25 12.36 -12.79
C PHE A 274 -18.97 13.15 -11.50
N PHE A 275 -17.69 13.42 -11.19
CA PHE A 275 -17.34 14.20 -10.00
C PHE A 275 -17.81 15.64 -10.08
N ARG A 276 -17.82 16.25 -11.27
CA ARG A 276 -18.38 17.60 -11.45
C ARG A 276 -19.85 17.64 -11.10
N GLN A 277 -20.63 16.66 -11.56
CA GLN A 277 -22.05 16.54 -11.20
C GLN A 277 -22.21 16.31 -9.70
N ALA A 278 -21.42 15.38 -9.12
CA ALA A 278 -21.46 15.08 -7.70
C ALA A 278 -21.14 16.33 -6.85
N TYR A 279 -20.09 17.08 -7.20
CA TYR A 279 -19.68 18.29 -6.50
C TYR A 279 -20.71 19.41 -6.65
N ALA A 280 -21.19 19.69 -7.87
CA ALA A 280 -22.19 20.73 -8.12
C ALA A 280 -23.52 20.48 -7.39
N LYS A 281 -23.91 19.21 -7.27
CA LYS A 281 -25.09 18.76 -6.53
C LYS A 281 -24.83 18.57 -5.02
N LYS A 282 -23.62 18.89 -4.54
CA LYS A 282 -23.19 18.77 -3.13
C LYS A 282 -23.31 17.34 -2.59
N LEU A 283 -23.05 16.34 -3.43
CA LEU A 283 -23.03 14.91 -3.08
C LEU A 283 -21.66 14.47 -2.53
N THR A 284 -20.62 15.28 -2.76
CA THR A 284 -19.28 15.13 -2.17
C THR A 284 -19.02 16.25 -1.15
N SER A 285 -18.00 16.05 -0.31
CA SER A 285 -17.58 17.08 0.65
C SER A 285 -17.17 18.38 -0.07
N PRO A 286 -17.59 19.57 0.40
CA PRO A 286 -17.11 20.84 -0.17
C PRO A 286 -15.58 21.00 -0.02
N ASP A 287 -15.00 20.32 0.97
CA ASP A 287 -13.57 20.34 1.30
C ASP A 287 -12.81 19.17 0.64
N ILE A 288 -13.34 18.59 -0.45
CA ILE A 288 -12.79 17.37 -1.09
C ILE A 288 -11.26 17.44 -1.34
N LEU A 289 -10.70 18.59 -1.70
CA LEU A 289 -9.27 18.76 -1.98
C LEU A 289 -8.37 18.74 -0.74
N VAL A 290 -8.92 18.97 0.45
CA VAL A 290 -8.15 19.16 1.69
C VAL A 290 -8.66 18.31 2.85
N ILE A 291 -9.72 17.52 2.63
CA ILE A 291 -10.25 16.60 3.62
C ILE A 291 -9.20 15.57 4.01
N LYS A 292 -9.01 15.38 5.31
CA LYS A 292 -8.01 14.44 5.82
C LYS A 292 -8.53 13.01 5.77
N GLN A 293 -7.61 12.05 5.66
CA GLN A 293 -7.95 10.63 5.60
C GLN A 293 -8.75 10.18 6.82
N GLU A 294 -8.41 10.65 8.02
CA GLU A 294 -9.10 10.26 9.25
C GLU A 294 -10.57 10.70 9.26
N GLN A 295 -10.90 11.80 8.57
CA GLN A 295 -12.28 12.27 8.44
C GLN A 295 -13.09 11.36 7.53
N ILE A 296 -12.51 10.92 6.41
CA ILE A 296 -13.12 9.94 5.50
C ILE A 296 -13.29 8.59 6.21
N THR A 297 -12.24 8.09 6.86
CA THR A 297 -12.30 6.83 7.62
C THR A 297 -13.37 6.89 8.71
N LYS A 298 -13.46 7.99 9.46
CA LYS A 298 -14.53 8.16 10.46
C LYS A 298 -15.92 8.12 9.85
N GLN A 299 -16.12 8.75 8.69
CA GLN A 299 -17.39 8.70 7.98
C GLN A 299 -17.74 7.27 7.54
N ILE A 300 -16.74 6.53 7.02
CA ILE A 300 -16.88 5.13 6.62
C ILE A 300 -17.26 4.27 7.82
N ASP A 301 -16.49 4.35 8.90
CA ASP A 301 -16.64 3.57 10.13
C ASP A 301 -18.01 3.79 10.79
N SER A 302 -18.56 5.00 10.72
CA SER A 302 -19.89 5.31 11.26
C SER A 302 -21.03 4.98 10.30
N ALA A 303 -20.78 4.31 9.17
CA ALA A 303 -21.77 4.03 8.14
C ALA A 303 -22.53 5.27 7.60
N ASN A 304 -21.96 6.47 7.70
CA ASN A 304 -22.62 7.71 7.27
C ASN A 304 -22.38 8.00 5.78
N TRP A 305 -22.84 7.08 4.93
CA TRP A 305 -22.70 7.08 3.48
C TRP A 305 -23.78 6.18 2.86
N ALA A 306 -24.27 6.52 1.68
CA ALA A 306 -25.16 5.63 0.92
C ALA A 306 -24.37 4.62 0.08
N PHE A 307 -23.23 5.05 -0.46
CA PHE A 307 -22.30 4.21 -1.22
C PHE A 307 -20.89 4.43 -0.70
N MET A 308 -20.14 3.34 -0.58
CA MET A 308 -18.71 3.33 -0.27
C MET A 308 -18.01 2.54 -1.38
N PHE A 309 -16.96 3.09 -2.00
CA PHE A 309 -16.14 2.32 -2.94
C PHE A 309 -15.29 1.30 -2.16
N GLY A 310 -15.32 0.05 -2.61
CA GLY A 310 -14.79 -1.10 -1.89
C GLY A 310 -15.72 -1.63 -0.78
N THR A 311 -15.10 -2.19 0.26
CA THR A 311 -15.78 -2.96 1.32
C THR A 311 -15.60 -2.31 2.70
N PRO A 312 -16.64 -2.16 3.52
CA PRO A 312 -16.52 -1.58 4.86
C PRO A 312 -15.80 -2.51 5.84
N ASP A 313 -14.97 -1.93 6.71
CA ASP A 313 -14.11 -2.71 7.62
C ASP A 313 -14.72 -2.87 9.03
N LYS A 314 -15.30 -1.81 9.60
CA LYS A 314 -15.63 -1.74 11.03
C LYS A 314 -17.11 -1.92 11.33
N ARG A 315 -17.66 -3.12 11.10
CA ARG A 315 -19.07 -3.43 11.41
C ARG A 315 -19.48 -3.02 12.83
N GLU A 316 -18.63 -3.25 13.83
CA GLU A 316 -18.91 -2.88 15.22
C GLU A 316 -19.11 -1.36 15.41
N GLU A 317 -18.34 -0.53 14.71
CA GLU A 317 -18.52 0.94 14.72
C GLU A 317 -19.82 1.33 14.00
N MET A 318 -20.15 0.64 12.91
CA MET A 318 -21.40 0.84 12.18
C MET A 318 -22.61 0.47 13.06
N GLN A 319 -22.52 -0.59 13.86
CA GLN A 319 -23.55 -1.01 14.81
C GLN A 319 -23.83 0.02 15.90
N LYS A 320 -22.84 0.85 16.29
CA LYS A 320 -23.10 1.98 17.21
C LYS A 320 -24.04 3.01 16.58
N THR A 321 -24.00 3.16 15.25
CA THR A 321 -24.87 4.07 14.51
C THR A 321 -26.20 3.41 14.14
N PHE A 322 -26.18 2.12 13.82
CA PHE A 322 -27.35 1.34 13.44
C PHE A 322 -27.42 0.04 14.26
N PRO A 323 -27.95 0.07 15.50
CA PRO A 323 -27.93 -1.09 16.40
C PRO A 323 -28.62 -2.34 15.84
N GLU A 324 -29.68 -2.14 15.06
CA GLU A 324 -30.48 -3.21 14.45
C GLU A 324 -29.97 -3.65 13.07
N MET A 325 -28.80 -3.18 12.65
CA MET A 325 -28.28 -3.48 11.32
C MET A 325 -28.04 -4.98 11.10
N LYS A 326 -28.40 -5.43 9.91
CA LYS A 326 -28.18 -6.80 9.46
C LYS A 326 -27.11 -6.82 8.37
N ASP A 327 -26.66 -8.02 8.04
CA ASP A 327 -25.66 -8.19 6.97
C ASP A 327 -26.22 -7.75 5.62
N GLU A 328 -27.49 -8.08 5.34
CA GLU A 328 -28.16 -7.80 4.07
C GLU A 328 -28.42 -6.30 3.84
N ASP A 329 -28.30 -5.49 4.89
CA ASP A 329 -28.39 -4.03 4.82
C ASP A 329 -27.17 -3.41 4.11
N PHE A 330 -26.07 -4.15 3.95
CA PHE A 330 -24.83 -3.69 3.32
C PHE A 330 -24.47 -4.58 2.14
N THR A 331 -24.88 -4.18 0.95
CA THR A 331 -24.76 -5.00 -0.26
C THR A 331 -23.54 -4.59 -1.07
N LEU A 332 -22.59 -5.50 -1.27
CA LEU A 332 -21.52 -5.34 -2.25
C LEU A 332 -22.09 -5.46 -3.66
N SER A 333 -21.79 -4.49 -4.52
CA SER A 333 -22.31 -4.42 -5.87
C SER A 333 -21.28 -3.80 -6.82
N ARG A 334 -21.61 -3.79 -8.11
CA ARG A 334 -20.79 -3.20 -9.17
C ARG A 334 -21.68 -2.44 -10.13
N LEU A 335 -21.16 -1.34 -10.66
CA LEU A 335 -21.75 -0.73 -11.85
C LEU A 335 -21.57 -1.70 -13.02
N ASN A 336 -22.58 -1.77 -13.89
CA ASN A 336 -22.60 -2.67 -15.04
C ASN A 336 -22.28 -4.12 -14.64
N PRO A 337 -23.13 -4.75 -13.80
CA PRO A 337 -22.86 -6.08 -13.24
C PRO A 337 -22.79 -7.20 -14.28
N GLU A 338 -23.29 -6.96 -15.50
CA GLU A 338 -23.19 -7.87 -16.64
C GLU A 338 -21.76 -7.97 -17.21
N LYS A 339 -20.88 -7.00 -16.94
CA LYS A 339 -19.50 -7.02 -17.44
C LYS A 339 -18.61 -7.94 -16.60
N PRO A 340 -17.63 -8.64 -17.22
CA PRO A 340 -16.69 -9.52 -16.52
C PRO A 340 -15.91 -8.79 -15.42
N HIS A 341 -15.36 -9.57 -14.48
CA HIS A 341 -14.47 -9.08 -13.44
C HIS A 341 -13.02 -9.18 -13.88
N TYR A 342 -12.20 -8.20 -13.50
CA TYR A 342 -10.77 -8.19 -13.80
C TYR A 342 -9.93 -7.93 -12.56
N ARG A 343 -8.85 -8.70 -12.41
CA ARG A 343 -7.69 -8.37 -11.59
C ARG A 343 -6.81 -7.41 -12.39
N MET A 344 -6.78 -6.15 -11.97
CA MET A 344 -5.97 -5.10 -12.61
C MET A 344 -4.53 -5.03 -12.09
N MET A 345 -4.25 -5.77 -11.02
CA MET A 345 -2.96 -5.88 -10.36
C MET A 345 -2.92 -7.19 -9.58
N ASN A 346 -1.88 -8.00 -9.74
CA ASN A 346 -1.80 -9.29 -9.04
C ASN A 346 -1.14 -9.17 -7.65
N ALA A 347 -0.19 -8.26 -7.47
CA ALA A 347 0.47 -8.01 -6.20
C ALA A 347 0.30 -6.54 -5.78
N LYS A 348 -0.72 -6.23 -4.97
CA LYS A 348 -0.95 -4.86 -4.48
C LYS A 348 0.05 -4.44 -3.42
N ASN A 349 0.37 -5.36 -2.51
CA ASN A 349 1.18 -5.11 -1.33
C ASN A 349 2.31 -6.12 -1.27
N VAL A 350 3.54 -5.63 -1.12
CA VAL A 350 4.74 -6.45 -1.21
C VAL A 350 5.78 -5.98 -0.20
N ASN A 351 6.62 -6.89 0.28
CA ASN A 351 7.71 -6.59 1.20
C ASN A 351 9.02 -6.66 0.42
N ALA A 352 9.66 -5.51 0.22
CA ALA A 352 10.89 -5.38 -0.54
C ALA A 352 12.12 -5.39 0.38
N VAL A 353 13.25 -5.87 -0.14
CA VAL A 353 14.54 -5.83 0.57
C VAL A 353 15.34 -4.64 0.06
N ALA A 354 15.77 -3.78 0.98
CA ALA A 354 16.54 -2.58 0.69
C ALA A 354 17.87 -2.93 0.03
N ALA A 355 18.27 -2.14 -0.98
CA ALA A 355 19.49 -2.40 -1.74
C ALA A 355 20.77 -2.38 -0.88
N ASN A 356 20.75 -1.68 0.26
CA ASN A 356 21.88 -1.58 1.19
C ASN A 356 21.86 -2.63 2.31
N SER A 357 20.81 -3.45 2.43
CA SER A 357 20.69 -4.51 3.44
C SER A 357 21.92 -5.40 3.47
N LYS A 358 22.36 -5.76 4.68
CA LYS A 358 23.46 -6.71 4.90
C LYS A 358 22.97 -8.14 5.09
N HIS A 359 21.66 -8.31 5.26
CA HIS A 359 21.02 -9.56 5.65
C HIS A 359 19.77 -9.86 4.81
N PRO A 360 19.88 -9.92 3.48
CA PRO A 360 18.76 -10.23 2.61
C PRO A 360 18.08 -11.57 2.92
N GLU A 361 18.88 -12.56 3.32
CA GLU A 361 18.41 -13.89 3.69
C GLU A 361 17.53 -13.85 4.94
N ALA A 362 17.76 -12.90 5.86
CA ALA A 362 16.95 -12.79 7.08
C ALA A 362 15.50 -12.41 6.75
N ALA A 363 15.28 -11.58 5.74
CA ALA A 363 13.93 -11.20 5.29
C ALA A 363 13.18 -12.42 4.71
N VAL A 364 13.87 -13.20 3.86
CA VAL A 364 13.28 -14.41 3.26
C VAL A 364 13.03 -15.49 4.32
N LYS A 365 14.02 -15.76 5.19
CA LYS A 365 13.90 -16.73 6.30
C LYS A 365 12.72 -16.37 7.20
N PHE A 366 12.59 -15.09 7.58
CA PHE A 366 11.48 -14.61 8.41
C PHE A 366 10.12 -14.82 7.74
N LEU A 367 9.94 -14.37 6.49
CA LEU A 367 8.66 -14.52 5.79
C LEU A 367 8.33 -15.98 5.49
N ASN A 368 9.34 -16.81 5.20
CA ASN A 368 9.17 -18.24 5.02
C ASN A 368 8.73 -18.95 6.30
N TRP A 369 9.29 -18.55 7.45
CA TRP A 369 8.86 -19.01 8.77
C TRP A 369 7.43 -18.55 9.08
N LEU A 370 7.11 -17.29 8.78
CA LEU A 370 5.78 -16.71 9.00
C LEU A 370 4.69 -17.53 8.31
N TYR A 371 4.92 -17.93 7.06
CA TYR A 371 3.98 -18.73 6.28
C TYR A 371 4.20 -20.25 6.40
N ALA A 372 5.02 -20.71 7.35
CA ALA A 372 5.24 -22.14 7.58
C ALA A 372 4.05 -22.82 8.28
N SER A 373 3.30 -22.07 9.11
CA SER A 373 2.17 -22.63 9.86
C SER A 373 1.17 -21.55 10.28
N GLN A 374 -0.07 -21.99 10.57
CA GLN A 374 -1.09 -21.13 11.16
C GLN A 374 -0.64 -20.53 12.50
N GLU A 375 0.14 -21.26 13.30
CA GLU A 375 0.61 -20.80 14.61
C GLU A 375 1.61 -19.64 14.49
N ASN A 376 2.56 -19.73 13.56
CA ASN A 376 3.53 -18.66 13.30
C ASN A 376 2.82 -17.42 12.77
N PHE A 377 1.90 -17.62 11.83
CA PHE A 377 1.07 -16.56 11.30
C PHE A 377 0.22 -15.89 12.39
N ASP A 378 -0.46 -16.68 13.23
CA ASP A 378 -1.29 -16.17 14.31
C ASP A 378 -0.48 -15.35 15.32
N LEU A 379 0.70 -15.84 15.70
CA LEU A 379 1.58 -15.16 16.66
C LEU A 379 2.03 -13.81 16.12
N PHE A 380 2.47 -13.77 14.86
CA PHE A 380 2.95 -12.53 14.27
C PHE A 380 1.81 -11.57 13.90
N VAL A 381 0.67 -12.07 13.42
CA VAL A 381 -0.42 -11.21 12.92
C VAL A 381 -1.37 -10.77 14.01
N TYR A 382 -1.79 -11.71 14.87
CA TYR A 382 -2.80 -11.46 15.91
C TYR A 382 -2.20 -11.33 17.32
N GLY A 383 -0.99 -11.87 17.53
CA GLY A 383 -0.23 -11.71 18.78
C GLY A 383 -0.32 -12.93 19.71
N ILE A 384 -0.48 -12.68 21.01
CA ILE A 384 -0.60 -13.69 22.06
C ILE A 384 -2.09 -13.96 22.34
N GLU A 385 -2.53 -15.21 22.19
CA GLU A 385 -3.91 -15.65 22.48
C GLU A 385 -4.27 -15.40 23.96
N GLY A 386 -5.47 -14.89 24.22
CA GLY A 386 -5.94 -14.49 25.56
C GLY A 386 -5.40 -13.15 26.06
N LYS A 387 -4.38 -12.57 25.41
CA LYS A 387 -3.81 -11.25 25.74
C LYS A 387 -4.12 -10.18 24.69
N THR A 388 -3.98 -10.53 23.42
CA THR A 388 -4.15 -9.60 22.29
C THR A 388 -5.27 -10.01 21.33
N TYR A 389 -5.63 -11.30 21.30
CA TYR A 389 -6.78 -11.80 20.55
C TYR A 389 -7.32 -13.09 21.18
N ASN A 390 -8.53 -13.50 20.79
CA ASN A 390 -9.10 -14.82 21.06
C ASN A 390 -9.46 -15.52 19.74
N LYS A 391 -9.25 -16.83 19.66
CA LYS A 391 -9.74 -17.65 18.53
C LYS A 391 -11.24 -17.85 18.66
N VAL A 392 -11.95 -17.82 17.53
CA VAL A 392 -13.41 -18.04 17.47
C VAL A 392 -13.73 -19.08 16.40
N GLY A 393 -14.03 -20.31 16.81
CA GLY A 393 -14.19 -21.42 15.87
C GLY A 393 -12.90 -21.68 15.07
N ASP A 394 -13.03 -22.27 13.87
CA ASP A 394 -11.86 -22.75 13.12
C ASP A 394 -11.01 -21.59 12.54
N ARG A 395 -11.66 -20.63 11.86
CA ARG A 395 -11.02 -19.51 11.16
C ARG A 395 -11.38 -18.13 11.73
N GLY A 396 -12.09 -18.06 12.84
CA GLY A 396 -12.49 -16.78 13.43
C GLY A 396 -11.46 -16.21 14.38
N VAL A 397 -11.44 -14.88 14.49
CA VAL A 397 -10.61 -14.12 15.44
C VAL A 397 -11.39 -12.96 16.05
N GLU A 398 -11.16 -12.69 17.33
CA GLU A 398 -11.62 -11.49 18.02
C GLU A 398 -10.41 -10.77 18.63
N SER A 399 -10.11 -9.56 18.18
CA SER A 399 -9.03 -8.75 18.75
C SER A 399 -9.43 -8.20 20.12
N ILE A 400 -8.51 -8.31 21.08
CA ILE A 400 -8.67 -7.70 22.41
C ILE A 400 -8.29 -6.22 22.31
N LYS A 401 -9.19 -5.36 22.78
CA LYS A 401 -9.06 -3.90 22.71
C LYS A 401 -8.66 -3.32 24.06
N GLY A 402 -7.88 -2.24 24.05
CA GLY A 402 -7.62 -1.41 25.22
C GLY A 402 -8.82 -0.58 25.64
N ALA A 403 -8.70 0.15 26.74
CA ALA A 403 -9.76 1.01 27.27
C ALA A 403 -10.21 2.13 26.31
N ASP A 404 -9.38 2.47 25.33
CA ASP A 404 -9.66 3.41 24.25
C ASP A 404 -10.37 2.78 23.04
N GLY A 405 -10.67 1.48 23.10
CA GLY A 405 -11.33 0.76 22.01
C GLY A 405 -10.42 0.42 20.83
N VAL A 406 -9.10 0.65 20.95
CA VAL A 406 -8.10 0.29 19.95
C VAL A 406 -7.57 -1.11 20.25
N ASN A 407 -7.35 -1.93 19.21
CA ASN A 407 -6.74 -3.25 19.37
C ASN A 407 -5.40 -3.14 20.10
N LEU A 408 -5.17 -4.01 21.08
CA LEU A 408 -3.91 -4.04 21.83
C LEU A 408 -2.73 -4.41 20.92
N TYR A 409 -2.98 -5.34 19.99
CA TYR A 409 -2.09 -5.68 18.90
C TYR A 409 -2.89 -6.16 17.69
N LEU A 410 -2.43 -5.79 16.50
CA LEU A 410 -2.79 -6.36 15.22
C LEU A 410 -1.72 -5.92 14.22
N GLN A 411 -1.07 -6.86 13.55
CA GLN A 411 -0.33 -6.53 12.33
C GLN A 411 -1.36 -6.43 11.21
N ASP A 412 -1.33 -5.32 10.49
CA ASP A 412 -2.20 -5.09 9.35
C ASP A 412 -2.04 -6.19 8.29
N GLU A 413 -3.10 -6.96 8.06
CA GLU A 413 -3.07 -8.12 7.15
C GLU A 413 -2.84 -7.71 5.70
N TRP A 414 -3.17 -6.47 5.33
CA TRP A 414 -2.94 -5.98 3.98
C TRP A 414 -1.44 -5.85 3.66
N MET A 415 -0.56 -5.76 4.66
CA MET A 415 0.89 -5.66 4.45
C MET A 415 1.58 -7.00 4.23
N ILE A 416 1.11 -8.04 4.92
CA ILE A 416 1.85 -9.31 5.08
C ILE A 416 0.94 -10.53 5.22
N GLY A 417 -0.34 -10.36 4.96
CA GLY A 417 -1.33 -11.41 5.06
C GLY A 417 -1.23 -12.41 3.92
N ASN A 418 -1.73 -13.62 4.19
CA ASN A 418 -1.89 -14.67 3.21
C ASN A 418 -3.25 -15.35 3.40
N LEU A 419 -4.07 -15.44 2.35
CA LEU A 419 -5.45 -15.96 2.38
C LEU A 419 -5.57 -17.38 2.94
N ASN A 420 -4.49 -18.17 2.87
CA ASN A 420 -4.46 -19.51 3.46
C ASN A 420 -4.49 -19.48 5.00
N PHE A 421 -3.99 -18.41 5.62
CA PHE A 421 -3.80 -18.30 7.06
C PHE A 421 -4.65 -17.21 7.73
N ILE A 422 -5.12 -16.21 6.98
CA ILE A 422 -5.94 -15.12 7.54
C ILE A 422 -7.15 -15.69 8.29
N ARG A 423 -7.28 -15.27 9.55
CA ARG A 423 -8.48 -15.39 10.35
C ARG A 423 -9.34 -14.15 10.15
N TYR A 424 -10.64 -14.30 10.19
CA TYR A 424 -11.56 -13.17 10.05
C TYR A 424 -12.48 -13.06 11.24
N ASN A 425 -12.83 -11.83 11.64
CA ASN A 425 -13.88 -11.65 12.62
C ASN A 425 -15.17 -12.30 12.09
N PRO A 426 -15.80 -13.25 12.82
CA PRO A 426 -17.01 -13.92 12.34
C PRO A 426 -18.15 -12.92 12.07
N ASN A 427 -18.12 -11.79 12.76
CA ASN A 427 -19.06 -10.69 12.60
C ASN A 427 -18.73 -9.79 11.41
N LEU A 428 -17.71 -10.02 10.58
CA LEU A 428 -17.52 -9.21 9.36
C LEU A 428 -18.76 -9.24 8.46
N LEU A 429 -19.02 -8.11 7.78
CA LEU A 429 -20.03 -8.03 6.74
C LEU A 429 -19.67 -8.95 5.57
N SER A 430 -20.66 -9.56 4.91
CA SER A 430 -20.46 -10.34 3.68
C SER A 430 -19.70 -9.55 2.61
N ALA A 431 -19.97 -8.25 2.49
CA ALA A 431 -19.22 -7.35 1.62
C ALA A 431 -17.70 -7.39 1.88
N LYS A 432 -17.27 -7.38 3.15
CA LYS A 432 -15.85 -7.48 3.51
C LYS A 432 -15.29 -8.88 3.32
N LYS A 433 -16.08 -9.91 3.63
CA LYS A 433 -15.69 -11.32 3.46
C LYS A 433 -15.34 -11.64 2.00
N ALA A 434 -15.90 -10.92 1.03
CA ALA A 434 -15.56 -11.06 -0.39
C ALA A 434 -14.08 -10.82 -0.70
N LEU A 435 -13.36 -9.99 0.08
CA LEU A 435 -11.91 -9.82 -0.10
C LEU A 435 -11.14 -11.12 0.15
N PHE A 436 -11.67 -12.01 1.00
CA PHE A 436 -10.97 -13.23 1.42
C PHE A 436 -11.41 -14.47 0.65
N GLN A 437 -12.19 -14.30 -0.41
CA GLN A 437 -12.70 -15.37 -1.25
C GLN A 437 -12.18 -15.18 -2.67
N ALA A 438 -11.50 -16.21 -3.19
CA ALA A 438 -11.06 -16.20 -4.57
C ALA A 438 -12.27 -16.14 -5.52
N ASP A 439 -12.17 -15.33 -6.56
CA ASP A 439 -13.14 -15.25 -7.65
C ASP A 439 -12.66 -16.09 -8.84
N PRO A 440 -13.14 -17.33 -9.03
CA PRO A 440 -12.69 -18.19 -10.13
C PRO A 440 -13.09 -17.66 -11.50
N GLU A 441 -14.08 -16.77 -11.59
CA GLU A 441 -14.56 -16.18 -12.85
C GLU A 441 -13.82 -14.89 -13.21
N ALA A 442 -13.06 -14.33 -12.28
CA ALA A 442 -12.28 -13.12 -12.54
C ALA A 442 -11.12 -13.40 -13.51
N GLN A 443 -11.02 -12.56 -14.53
CA GLN A 443 -9.93 -12.57 -15.50
C GLN A 443 -8.76 -11.72 -14.98
N THR A 444 -7.56 -11.91 -15.49
CA THR A 444 -6.42 -11.01 -15.22
C THR A 444 -6.22 -10.09 -16.42
N PHE A 445 -6.13 -8.78 -16.19
CA PHE A 445 -5.82 -7.84 -17.27
C PHE A 445 -4.39 -8.10 -17.76
N TYR A 446 -4.16 -8.10 -19.08
CA TYR A 446 -2.88 -8.52 -19.65
C TYR A 446 -1.67 -7.68 -19.18
N ALA A 447 -1.90 -6.44 -18.72
CA ALA A 447 -0.88 -5.55 -18.18
C ALA A 447 -0.96 -5.40 -16.65
N ALA A 448 -1.59 -6.37 -15.95
CA ALA A 448 -1.66 -6.37 -14.49
C ALA A 448 -0.27 -6.29 -13.85
N ASP A 449 0.69 -7.03 -14.40
CA ASP A 449 2.09 -7.12 -13.95
C ASP A 449 3.05 -6.23 -14.75
N PHE A 450 2.52 -5.29 -15.54
CA PHE A 450 3.36 -4.36 -16.25
C PHE A 450 3.96 -3.33 -15.28
N PHE A 451 5.29 -3.35 -15.16
CA PHE A 451 6.10 -2.44 -14.36
C PHE A 451 6.74 -1.37 -15.22
N PHE A 452 6.27 -0.13 -15.08
CA PHE A 452 6.91 1.00 -15.76
C PHE A 452 8.20 1.41 -15.06
N ASP A 453 9.31 1.43 -15.80
CA ASP A 453 10.60 1.95 -15.36
C ASP A 453 10.73 3.44 -15.72
N PRO A 454 10.69 4.35 -14.74
CA PRO A 454 10.75 5.77 -15.02
C PRO A 454 12.17 6.28 -15.25
N SER A 455 13.21 5.43 -15.24
CA SER A 455 14.62 5.88 -15.22
C SER A 455 14.98 6.80 -16.38
N GLU A 456 14.52 6.48 -17.60
CA GLU A 456 14.79 7.26 -18.81
C GLU A 456 14.00 8.58 -18.88
N VAL A 457 12.95 8.75 -18.07
CA VAL A 457 12.04 9.90 -18.09
C VAL A 457 11.81 10.47 -16.68
N LYS A 458 12.78 10.30 -15.77
CA LYS A 458 12.62 10.61 -14.34
C LYS A 458 12.28 12.08 -14.09
N ALA A 459 12.91 12.99 -14.83
CA ALA A 459 12.67 14.42 -14.70
C ALA A 459 11.27 14.80 -15.20
N GLU A 460 10.88 14.28 -16.37
CA GLU A 460 9.54 14.46 -16.93
C GLU A 460 8.47 13.90 -15.99
N MET A 461 8.65 12.69 -15.44
CA MET A 461 7.72 12.10 -14.46
C MET A 461 7.48 13.01 -13.26
N ALA A 462 8.55 13.57 -12.67
CA ALA A 462 8.42 14.48 -11.54
C ALA A 462 7.65 15.76 -11.90
N ASN A 463 7.95 16.35 -13.06
CA ASN A 463 7.26 17.55 -13.55
C ASN A 463 5.78 17.25 -13.85
N VAL A 464 5.49 16.14 -14.52
CA VAL A 464 4.13 15.68 -14.83
C VAL A 464 3.33 15.47 -13.54
N GLN A 465 3.91 14.79 -12.54
CA GLN A 465 3.25 14.57 -11.26
C GLN A 465 2.91 15.88 -10.53
N SER A 466 3.77 16.89 -10.64
CA SER A 466 3.48 18.22 -10.09
C SER A 466 2.26 18.85 -10.76
N VAL A 467 2.17 18.81 -12.10
CA VAL A 467 1.02 19.34 -12.86
C VAL A 467 -0.26 18.54 -12.57
N LEU A 468 -0.17 17.21 -12.46
CA LEU A 468 -1.30 16.37 -12.07
C LEU A 468 -1.90 16.83 -10.73
N THR A 469 -1.05 17.12 -9.75
CA THR A 469 -1.48 17.57 -8.43
C THR A 469 -2.04 18.99 -8.44
N SER A 470 -1.38 19.93 -9.12
CA SER A 470 -1.79 21.35 -9.06
C SER A 470 -2.95 21.71 -9.97
N ASP A 471 -3.04 21.09 -11.15
CA ASP A 471 -3.90 21.54 -12.24
C ASP A 471 -4.95 20.50 -12.65
N VAL A 472 -4.63 19.22 -12.59
CA VAL A 472 -5.56 18.14 -13.02
C VAL A 472 -6.47 17.70 -11.89
N MET A 473 -5.95 17.54 -10.66
CA MET A 473 -6.72 17.08 -9.50
C MET A 473 -7.98 17.94 -9.25
N PRO A 474 -7.93 19.29 -9.24
CA PRO A 474 -9.14 20.09 -9.04
C PRO A 474 -10.20 19.91 -10.13
N ILE A 475 -9.79 19.55 -11.35
CA ILE A 475 -10.70 19.25 -12.47
C ILE A 475 -11.34 17.87 -12.27
N TYR A 476 -10.51 16.87 -11.99
CA TYR A 476 -10.95 15.50 -11.76
C TYR A 476 -11.94 15.43 -10.59
N ASP A 477 -11.67 16.14 -9.49
CA ASP A 477 -12.54 16.17 -8.30
C ASP A 477 -13.79 17.04 -8.48
N GLY A 478 -14.01 17.62 -9.67
CA GLY A 478 -15.22 18.38 -10.01
C GLY A 478 -15.29 19.80 -9.44
N VAL A 479 -14.26 20.26 -8.73
CA VAL A 479 -14.15 21.62 -8.18
C VAL A 479 -14.04 22.65 -9.30
N VAL A 480 -13.22 22.34 -10.30
CA VAL A 480 -13.07 23.11 -11.54
C VAL A 480 -13.85 22.41 -12.66
N GLU A 481 -14.60 23.16 -13.46
CA GLU A 481 -15.28 22.61 -14.63
C GLU A 481 -14.29 22.14 -15.69
N TYR A 482 -14.50 20.93 -16.21
CA TYR A 482 -13.64 20.29 -17.20
C TYR A 482 -13.32 21.22 -18.39
N ASP A 483 -14.34 21.73 -19.08
CA ASP A 483 -14.14 22.57 -20.28
C ASP A 483 -13.42 23.90 -19.99
N LYS A 484 -13.43 24.36 -18.73
CA LYS A 484 -12.72 25.58 -18.30
C LYS A 484 -11.26 25.32 -17.93
N GLY A 485 -10.97 24.18 -17.32
CA GLY A 485 -9.63 23.87 -16.78
C GLY A 485 -8.76 23.04 -17.72
N ILE A 486 -9.35 22.11 -18.48
CA ILE A 486 -8.60 20.99 -19.07
C ILE A 486 -7.57 21.43 -20.10
N LYS A 487 -7.89 22.41 -20.96
CA LYS A 487 -6.96 22.90 -21.98
C LYS A 487 -5.66 23.41 -21.35
N GLY A 488 -5.77 24.22 -20.30
CA GLY A 488 -4.61 24.77 -19.61
C GLY A 488 -3.79 23.68 -18.91
N ALA A 489 -4.45 22.68 -18.32
CA ALA A 489 -3.78 21.55 -17.70
C ALA A 489 -3.03 20.69 -18.74
N LEU A 490 -3.64 20.41 -19.90
CA LEU A 490 -3.01 19.67 -21.00
C LEU A 490 -1.81 20.42 -21.59
N ASP A 491 -1.92 21.74 -21.80
CA ASP A 491 -0.81 22.58 -22.27
C ASP A 491 0.39 22.50 -21.28
N LYS A 492 0.12 22.52 -19.97
CA LYS A 492 1.14 22.35 -18.92
C LYS A 492 1.73 20.94 -18.86
N LEU A 493 0.92 19.89 -19.02
CA LEU A 493 1.39 18.51 -19.08
C LEU A 493 2.33 18.28 -20.28
N LYS A 494 1.99 18.85 -21.44
CA LYS A 494 2.86 18.84 -22.62
C LYS A 494 4.18 19.54 -22.36
N ALA A 495 4.14 20.74 -21.77
CA ALA A 495 5.35 21.46 -21.36
C ALA A 495 6.18 20.69 -20.31
N ALA A 496 5.53 19.91 -19.44
CA ALA A 496 6.18 19.05 -18.45
C ALA A 496 6.79 17.77 -19.05
N GLY A 497 6.50 17.45 -20.31
CA GLY A 497 7.06 16.31 -21.03
C GLY A 497 6.20 15.05 -21.04
N VAL A 498 4.89 15.14 -20.83
CA VAL A 498 3.99 13.97 -20.79
C VAL A 498 4.10 13.09 -22.04
N ASP A 499 4.30 13.69 -23.23
CA ASP A 499 4.41 12.92 -24.48
C ASP A 499 5.62 11.98 -24.49
N LYS A 500 6.74 12.40 -23.88
CA LYS A 500 7.92 11.52 -23.73
C LYS A 500 7.64 10.39 -22.77
N VAL A 501 6.94 10.67 -21.67
CA VAL A 501 6.53 9.67 -20.69
C VAL A 501 5.65 8.62 -21.38
N ILE A 502 4.62 9.03 -22.13
CA ILE A 502 3.73 8.12 -22.86
C ILE A 502 4.48 7.30 -23.92
N ALA A 503 5.42 7.90 -24.65
CA ALA A 503 6.26 7.18 -25.60
C ALA A 503 7.11 6.10 -24.91
N GLU A 504 7.68 6.39 -23.74
CA GLU A 504 8.46 5.41 -22.97
C GLU A 504 7.56 4.30 -22.40
N TYR A 505 6.35 4.63 -21.91
CA TYR A 505 5.37 3.61 -21.52
C TYR A 505 5.05 2.67 -22.68
N GLN A 506 4.77 3.20 -23.88
CA GLN A 506 4.46 2.39 -25.06
C GLN A 506 5.63 1.46 -25.41
N LYS A 507 6.85 2.00 -25.45
CA LYS A 507 8.06 1.23 -25.72
C LYS A 507 8.24 0.08 -24.73
N GLN A 508 8.07 0.33 -23.43
CA GLN A 508 8.21 -0.70 -22.41
C GLN A 508 7.04 -1.70 -22.42
N LEU A 509 5.82 -1.25 -22.71
CA LEU A 509 4.67 -2.14 -22.85
C LEU A 509 4.83 -3.08 -24.05
N ASP A 510 5.36 -2.60 -25.17
CA ASP A 510 5.66 -3.42 -26.34
C ASP A 510 6.74 -4.47 -26.03
N ALA A 511 7.79 -4.08 -25.30
CA ALA A 511 8.82 -5.00 -24.83
C ALA A 511 8.26 -6.06 -23.87
N TYR A 512 7.42 -5.65 -22.91
CA TYR A 512 6.73 -6.55 -22.00
C TYR A 512 5.84 -7.54 -22.75
N LYS A 513 5.02 -7.08 -23.70
CA LYS A 513 4.17 -7.97 -24.51
C LYS A 513 4.98 -8.95 -25.36
N ALA A 514 6.18 -8.57 -25.78
CA ALA A 514 7.07 -9.45 -26.52
C ALA A 514 7.71 -10.53 -25.63
N SER A 515 7.92 -10.27 -24.34
CA SER A 515 8.47 -11.24 -23.39
C SER A 515 7.43 -12.24 -22.84
N GLN A 516 6.14 -11.96 -23.01
CA GLN A 516 5.04 -12.88 -22.65
C GLN A 516 4.74 -13.94 -23.74
N LYS A 517 5.44 -13.91 -24.88
CA LYS A 517 5.31 -14.87 -25.99
C LYS A 517 6.45 -15.88 -25.94
#